data_AF-A0A1A8GFJ9-F1
#
_entry.id   AF-A0A1A8GFJ9-F1
#
_cell.length_a   1.000
_cell.length_b   1.000
_cell.length_c   1.000
_cell.angle_alpha   90.00
_cell.angle_beta   90.00
_cell.angle_gamma   90.00
#
_symmetry.space_group_name_H-M   'P 1'
#
loop_
_entity.id
_entity.type
_entity.pdbx_description
1 polymer ?
#
loop_
_entity_poly.entity_id
_entity_poly.type
_entity_poly.pdbx_seq_one_letter_code
_entity_poly.pdbx_strand_id
1 'polypeptide(L)'
;MLVLVLGDLHIPHRCNTLPAKFKKLLVPGKIQHILCTGNLCTKESYDYLKTLAGDVHIVRGDFDENLNYPEQKVVTVGQFKIGLIHGHQVVPWGDMASLALLQRQLDVDILISGHTHKFEAFENETKFYINPGSATGAYSPLERNIIPSFV
;
A
#
# COMPACT_ATOMS: atom_id res chain seq x y z
N MET A 1 -17.38 5.04 -6.19
CA MET A 1 -15.96 5.12 -6.59
C MET A 1 -15.22 4.06 -5.80
N LEU A 2 -14.43 3.24 -6.47
CA LEU A 2 -13.67 2.13 -5.94
C LEU A 2 -12.18 2.46 -6.04
N VAL A 3 -11.52 2.39 -4.89
CA VAL A 3 -10.08 2.57 -4.73
C VAL A 3 -9.50 1.22 -4.36
N LEU A 4 -8.47 0.78 -5.06
CA LEU A 4 -7.70 -0.40 -4.69
C LEU A 4 -6.46 0.03 -3.92
N VAL A 5 -6.24 -0.58 -2.75
CA VAL A 5 -5.08 -0.36 -1.90
C VAL A 5 -4.28 -1.65 -1.80
N LEU A 6 -3.01 -1.60 -2.18
CA LEU A 6 -2.12 -2.77 -2.17
C LEU A 6 -0.65 -2.38 -2.04
N GLY A 7 0.24 -3.35 -1.84
CA GLY A 7 1.67 -3.15 -1.97
C GLY A 7 2.44 -4.34 -1.43
N ASP A 8 3.72 -4.11 -1.14
CA ASP A 8 4.63 -5.14 -0.61
C ASP A 8 4.63 -6.40 -1.49
N LEU A 9 4.67 -6.20 -2.81
CA LEU A 9 4.68 -7.28 -3.80
C LEU A 9 6.01 -8.04 -3.77
N HIS A 10 7.12 -7.32 -3.66
CA HIS A 10 8.49 -7.82 -3.71
C HIS A 10 8.73 -8.79 -4.87
N ILE A 11 8.25 -8.44 -6.06
CA ILE A 11 8.50 -9.22 -7.27
C ILE A 11 9.73 -8.63 -7.97
N PRO A 12 10.79 -9.40 -8.26
CA PRO A 12 10.93 -10.85 -8.11
C PRO A 12 11.60 -11.32 -6.80
N HIS A 13 12.02 -10.40 -5.93
CA HIS A 13 12.92 -10.72 -4.80
C HIS A 13 12.38 -11.75 -3.80
N ARG A 14 11.09 -11.72 -3.47
CA ARG A 14 10.45 -12.61 -2.48
C ARG A 14 9.32 -13.44 -3.08
N CYS A 15 8.69 -12.95 -4.15
CA CYS A 15 7.59 -13.62 -4.82
C CYS A 15 7.73 -13.53 -6.33
N ASN A 16 7.18 -14.50 -7.05
CA ASN A 16 7.17 -14.47 -8.50
C ASN A 16 5.92 -13.78 -9.07
N THR A 17 4.78 -13.84 -8.37
CA THR A 17 3.52 -13.32 -8.90
C THR A 17 2.41 -13.19 -7.85
N LEU A 18 1.37 -12.40 -8.16
CA LEU A 18 0.14 -12.33 -7.36
C LEU A 18 -0.62 -13.67 -7.35
N PRO A 19 -1.29 -14.04 -6.25
CA PRO A 19 -2.13 -15.24 -6.20
C PRO A 19 -3.15 -15.29 -7.33
N ALA A 20 -3.35 -16.49 -7.91
CA ALA A 20 -4.24 -16.66 -9.06
C ALA A 20 -5.68 -16.19 -8.79
N LYS A 21 -6.17 -16.37 -7.56
CA LYS A 21 -7.49 -15.88 -7.15
C LYS A 21 -7.56 -14.35 -7.16
N PHE A 22 -6.50 -13.65 -6.78
CA PHE A 22 -6.46 -12.18 -6.78
C PHE A 22 -6.45 -11.64 -8.20
N LYS A 23 -5.66 -12.22 -9.11
CA LYS A 23 -5.67 -11.84 -10.54
C LYS A 23 -7.05 -11.98 -11.19
N LYS A 24 -7.86 -12.96 -10.75
CA LYS A 24 -9.25 -13.11 -11.24
C LYS A 24 -10.19 -12.03 -10.72
N LEU A 25 -9.90 -11.43 -9.57
CA LEU A 25 -10.69 -10.35 -8.97
C LEU A 25 -10.29 -8.97 -9.51
N LEU A 26 -8.99 -8.77 -9.70
CA LEU A 26 -8.38 -7.55 -10.20
C LEU A 26 -8.49 -7.49 -11.72
N VAL A 27 -9.68 -7.11 -12.21
CA VAL A 27 -9.97 -6.95 -13.64
C VAL A 27 -10.15 -5.47 -14.00
N PRO A 28 -9.70 -5.03 -15.19
CA PRO A 28 -9.85 -3.65 -15.64
C PRO A 28 -11.32 -3.20 -15.69
N GLY A 29 -11.53 -1.88 -15.60
CA GLY A 29 -12.85 -1.25 -15.77
C GLY A 29 -13.73 -1.20 -14.50
N LYS A 30 -13.27 -1.77 -13.39
CA LYS A 30 -13.97 -1.69 -12.09
C LYS A 30 -13.38 -0.64 -11.14
N ILE A 31 -12.06 -0.45 -11.19
CA ILE A 31 -11.27 0.31 -10.22
C ILE A 31 -10.96 1.69 -10.83
N GLN A 32 -11.17 2.76 -10.06
CA GLN A 32 -10.90 4.12 -10.54
C GLN A 32 -9.52 4.62 -10.10
N HIS A 33 -9.13 4.34 -8.85
CA HIS A 33 -7.84 4.75 -8.30
C HIS A 33 -7.09 3.55 -7.70
N ILE A 34 -5.78 3.54 -7.82
CA ILE A 34 -4.90 2.60 -7.14
C ILE A 34 -3.97 3.37 -6.22
N LEU A 35 -3.96 3.03 -4.94
CA LEU A 35 -3.04 3.56 -3.93
C LEU A 35 -2.09 2.45 -3.49
N CYS A 36 -0.85 2.54 -3.93
CA CYS A 36 0.14 1.51 -3.71
C CYS A 36 1.20 1.94 -2.69
N THR A 37 1.38 1.13 -1.64
CA THR A 37 2.35 1.40 -0.56
C THR A 37 3.81 1.21 -1.00
N GLY A 38 4.06 0.73 -2.22
CA GLY A 38 5.41 0.52 -2.76
C GLY A 38 5.85 -0.94 -2.66
N ASN A 39 7.16 -1.16 -2.78
CA ASN A 39 7.79 -2.48 -2.88
C ASN A 39 7.20 -3.30 -4.05
N LEU A 40 7.00 -2.63 -5.18
CA LEU A 40 6.74 -3.28 -6.47
C LEU A 40 8.01 -3.91 -7.02
N CYS A 41 9.15 -3.23 -6.77
CA CYS A 41 10.51 -3.56 -7.15
C CYS A 41 10.82 -3.52 -8.65
N THR A 42 9.82 -3.67 -9.53
CA THR A 42 10.04 -3.63 -10.98
C THR A 42 9.00 -2.83 -11.78
N LYS A 43 9.39 -2.46 -13.01
CA LYS A 43 8.52 -1.77 -13.96
C LYS A 43 7.37 -2.65 -14.43
N GLU A 44 7.55 -3.96 -14.53
CA GLU A 44 6.49 -4.89 -14.95
C GLU A 44 5.31 -4.90 -13.96
N SER A 45 5.60 -4.86 -12.66
CA SER A 45 4.57 -4.73 -11.62
C SER A 45 3.82 -3.40 -11.72
N TYR A 46 4.53 -2.31 -12.03
CA TYR A 46 3.92 -1.00 -12.30
C TYR A 46 3.00 -1.03 -13.54
N ASP A 47 3.51 -1.54 -14.65
CA ASP A 47 2.78 -1.63 -15.92
C ASP A 47 1.51 -2.49 -15.75
N TYR A 48 1.57 -3.57 -14.96
CA TYR A 48 0.40 -4.36 -14.58
C TYR A 48 -0.66 -3.51 -13.85
N LEU A 49 -0.30 -2.71 -12.84
CA LEU A 49 -1.25 -1.84 -12.15
C LEU A 49 -1.89 -0.82 -13.09
N LYS A 50 -1.13 -0.31 -14.06
CA LYS A 50 -1.65 0.61 -15.09
C LYS A 50 -2.68 -0.04 -16.03
N THR A 51 -2.69 -1.37 -16.15
CA THR A 51 -3.77 -2.07 -16.87
C THR A 51 -5.08 -2.10 -16.09
N LEU A 52 -5.02 -2.03 -14.75
CA LEU A 52 -6.19 -2.15 -13.87
C LEU A 52 -6.94 -0.82 -13.70
N ALA A 53 -6.21 0.29 -13.62
CA ALA A 53 -6.77 1.64 -13.51
C ALA A 53 -5.85 2.68 -14.17
N GLY A 54 -6.45 3.74 -14.71
CA GLY A 54 -5.70 4.85 -15.30
C GLY A 54 -4.94 5.68 -14.24
N ASP A 55 -5.57 5.88 -13.09
CA ASP A 55 -5.01 6.69 -12.00
C ASP A 55 -4.33 5.80 -10.94
N VAL A 56 -3.00 5.86 -10.91
CA VAL A 56 -2.14 4.99 -10.09
C VAL A 56 -1.17 5.84 -9.31
N HIS A 57 -1.25 5.75 -7.99
CA HIS A 57 -0.42 6.44 -7.03
C HIS A 57 0.47 5.42 -6.33
N ILE A 58 1.77 5.63 -6.37
CA ILE A 58 2.74 4.79 -5.69
C ILE A 58 3.61 5.69 -4.83
N VAL A 59 3.94 5.19 -3.66
CA VAL A 59 5.02 5.73 -2.83
C VAL A 59 6.18 4.76 -2.80
N ARG A 60 7.37 5.29 -2.50
CA ARG A 60 8.61 4.53 -2.57
C ARG A 60 8.74 3.56 -1.39
N GLY A 61 8.84 2.28 -1.71
CA GLY A 61 9.28 1.24 -0.79
C GLY A 61 10.80 1.21 -0.64
N ASP A 62 11.27 0.56 0.41
CA ASP A 62 12.69 0.39 0.72
C ASP A 62 13.42 -0.52 -0.29
N PHE A 63 12.69 -1.38 -1.01
CA PHE A 63 13.21 -2.24 -2.08
C PHE A 63 12.82 -1.75 -3.49
N ASP A 64 12.19 -0.59 -3.65
CA ASP A 64 11.88 -0.07 -4.99
C ASP A 64 13.13 0.51 -5.67
N GLU A 65 13.46 -0.02 -6.85
CA GLU A 65 14.57 0.44 -7.68
C GLU A 65 14.31 1.84 -8.28
N ASN A 66 13.05 2.19 -8.51
CA ASN A 66 12.68 3.47 -9.10
C ASN A 66 12.71 4.59 -8.05
N LEU A 67 13.79 5.38 -8.08
CA LEU A 67 14.01 6.51 -7.18
C LEU A 67 13.08 7.72 -7.43
N ASN A 68 12.30 7.70 -8.51
CA ASN A 68 11.38 8.80 -8.83
C ASN A 68 10.04 8.70 -8.07
N TYR A 69 9.77 7.58 -7.41
CA TYR A 69 8.59 7.48 -6.56
C TYR A 69 8.74 8.38 -5.33
N PRO A 70 7.70 9.15 -4.96
CA PRO A 70 7.77 9.99 -3.77
C PRO A 70 7.73 9.12 -2.51
N GLU A 71 8.40 9.56 -1.44
CA GLU A 71 8.38 8.87 -0.14
C GLU A 71 6.99 8.86 0.51
N GLN A 72 6.22 9.91 0.29
CA GLN A 72 4.86 10.07 0.78
C GLN A 72 4.00 10.81 -0.24
N LYS A 73 2.69 10.56 -0.23
CA LYS A 73 1.74 11.25 -1.11
C LYS A 73 0.44 11.50 -0.37
N VAL A 74 -0.16 12.66 -0.62
CA VAL A 74 -1.53 12.97 -0.18
C VAL A 74 -2.40 13.04 -1.42
N VAL A 75 -3.54 12.36 -1.39
CA VAL A 75 -4.53 12.35 -2.46
C VAL A 75 -5.91 12.64 -1.89
N THR A 76 -6.75 13.33 -2.64
CA THR A 76 -8.14 13.58 -2.24
C THR A 76 -9.04 12.74 -3.11
N VAL A 77 -9.84 11.88 -2.46
CA VAL A 77 -10.75 10.96 -3.13
C VAL A 77 -12.14 11.16 -2.53
N GLY A 78 -13.01 11.86 -3.27
CA GLY A 78 -14.30 12.30 -2.76
C GLY A 78 -14.11 13.35 -1.67
N GLN A 79 -14.63 13.08 -0.46
CA GLN A 79 -14.51 13.98 0.69
C GLN A 79 -13.32 13.65 1.60
N PHE A 80 -12.60 12.55 1.32
CA PHE A 80 -11.52 12.08 2.18
C PHE A 80 -10.16 12.54 1.65
N LYS A 81 -9.35 13.09 2.54
CA LYS A 81 -7.92 13.32 2.31
C LYS A 81 -7.15 12.08 2.78
N ILE A 82 -6.44 11.42 1.88
CA ILE A 82 -5.79 10.14 2.12
C ILE A 82 -4.28 10.34 2.04
N GLY A 83 -3.58 10.01 3.14
CA GLY A 83 -2.12 9.93 3.19
C GLY A 83 -1.66 8.54 2.79
N LEU A 84 -0.58 8.46 2.02
CA LEU A 84 0.04 7.23 1.56
C LEU A 84 1.53 7.30 1.87
N ILE A 85 2.05 6.26 2.51
CA ILE A 85 3.48 6.07 2.83
C ILE A 85 3.80 4.57 2.80
N HIS A 86 5.06 4.20 2.54
CA HIS A 86 5.45 2.80 2.63
C HIS A 86 5.42 2.28 4.08
N GLY A 87 5.97 3.03 5.04
CA GLY A 87 5.91 2.70 6.47
C GLY A 87 7.24 2.27 7.07
N HIS A 88 8.25 1.94 6.26
CA HIS A 88 9.62 1.68 6.73
C HIS A 88 10.24 2.89 7.46
N GLN A 89 9.73 4.10 7.17
CA GLN A 89 10.13 5.36 7.79
C GLN A 89 9.51 5.58 9.18
N VAL A 90 8.47 4.83 9.54
CA VAL A 90 7.74 4.98 10.81
C VAL A 90 8.47 4.17 11.88
N VAL A 91 9.04 4.82 12.88
CA VAL A 91 9.84 4.15 13.92
C VAL A 91 9.24 4.44 15.30
N PRO A 92 8.84 3.43 16.09
CA PRO A 92 8.92 1.99 15.78
C PRO A 92 7.97 1.54 14.66
N TRP A 93 8.33 0.48 13.94
CA TRP A 93 7.53 -0.02 12.82
C TRP A 93 6.13 -0.45 13.26
N GLY A 94 5.10 0.12 12.61
CA GLY A 94 3.70 -0.16 12.94
C GLY A 94 3.23 0.44 14.28
N ASP A 95 4.03 1.29 14.93
CA ASP A 95 3.64 1.93 16.18
C ASP A 95 2.52 2.95 15.98
N MET A 96 1.48 2.82 16.79
CA MET A 96 0.26 3.63 16.67
C MET A 96 0.50 5.11 16.95
N ALA A 97 1.34 5.46 17.93
CA ALA A 97 1.62 6.85 18.24
C ALA A 97 2.39 7.52 17.09
N SER A 98 3.33 6.79 16.50
CA SER A 98 4.14 7.23 15.35
C SER A 98 3.28 7.41 14.09
N LEU A 99 2.38 6.48 13.81
CA LEU A 99 1.39 6.60 12.73
C LEU A 99 0.46 7.79 12.96
N ALA A 100 -0.03 7.98 14.18
CA ALA A 100 -0.91 9.11 14.51
C ALA A 100 -0.19 10.46 14.43
N LEU A 101 1.10 10.52 14.74
CA LEU A 101 1.91 11.72 14.53
C LEU A 101 2.01 12.05 13.04
N LEU A 102 2.29 11.04 12.21
CA LEU A 102 2.36 11.22 10.76
C LEU A 102 1.01 11.61 10.15
N GLN A 103 -0.09 10.99 10.60
CA GLN A 103 -1.44 11.35 10.18
C GLN A 103 -1.73 12.84 10.44
N ARG A 104 -1.39 13.35 11.62
CA ARG A 104 -1.55 14.77 11.97
C ARG A 104 -0.62 15.68 11.15
N GLN A 105 0.63 15.26 10.91
CA GLN A 105 1.58 16.01 10.08
C GLN A 105 1.09 16.16 8.63
N LEU A 106 0.51 15.10 8.07
CA LEU A 106 -0.07 15.13 6.71
C LEU A 106 -1.46 15.76 6.67
N ASP A 107 -2.10 15.89 7.83
CA ASP A 107 -3.47 16.38 7.99
C ASP A 107 -4.45 15.58 7.12
N VAL A 108 -4.49 14.26 7.31
CA VAL A 108 -5.28 13.33 6.46
C VAL A 108 -6.40 12.67 7.27
N ASP A 109 -7.50 12.31 6.62
CA ASP A 109 -8.61 11.56 7.24
C ASP A 109 -8.31 10.07 7.33
N ILE A 110 -7.59 9.56 6.32
CA ILE A 110 -7.18 8.16 6.21
C ILE A 110 -5.66 8.12 6.02
N LEU A 111 -4.94 7.36 6.83
CA LEU A 111 -3.52 7.07 6.62
C LEU A 111 -3.36 5.63 6.15
N ILE A 112 -2.68 5.46 5.01
CA ILE A 112 -2.34 4.17 4.42
C ILE A 112 -0.83 3.95 4.56
N SER A 113 -0.45 2.85 5.21
CA SER A 113 0.94 2.41 5.39
C SER A 113 1.09 0.91 5.12
N GLY A 114 2.24 0.46 4.62
CA GLY A 114 2.56 -0.96 4.41
C GLY A 114 3.64 -1.47 5.37
N HIS A 115 4.67 -2.12 4.83
CA HIS A 115 5.91 -2.57 5.50
C HIS A 115 5.77 -3.72 6.50
N THR A 116 4.71 -3.75 7.31
CA THR A 116 4.49 -4.84 8.28
C THR A 116 4.05 -6.15 7.63
N HIS A 117 3.53 -6.08 6.39
CA HIS A 117 2.92 -7.18 5.64
C HIS A 117 1.69 -7.80 6.34
N LYS A 118 1.10 -7.09 7.30
CA LYS A 118 -0.08 -7.54 8.05
C LYS A 118 -1.24 -6.60 7.75
N PHE A 119 -2.35 -7.18 7.26
CA PHE A 119 -3.56 -6.41 7.01
C PHE A 119 -4.12 -5.86 8.32
N GLU A 120 -4.37 -4.56 8.35
CA GLU A 120 -5.00 -3.85 9.46
C GLU A 120 -5.92 -2.76 8.90
N ALA A 121 -7.12 -2.64 9.46
CA ALA A 121 -8.05 -1.57 9.11
C ALA A 121 -8.85 -1.22 10.37
N PHE A 122 -8.58 -0.05 10.94
CA PHE A 122 -9.20 0.35 12.19
C PHE A 122 -9.27 1.88 12.30
N GLU A 123 -10.16 2.32 13.18
CA GLU A 123 -10.32 3.72 13.54
C GLU A 123 -9.56 4.02 14.84
N ASN A 124 -8.86 5.15 14.89
CA ASN A 124 -8.24 5.68 16.10
C ASN A 124 -8.39 7.20 16.12
N GLU A 125 -8.89 7.75 17.24
CA GLU A 125 -9.15 9.18 17.41
C GLU A 125 -9.91 9.82 16.23
N THR A 126 -10.99 9.18 15.75
CA THR A 126 -11.83 9.64 14.61
C THR A 126 -11.13 9.65 13.23
N LYS A 127 -9.92 9.08 13.15
CA LYS A 127 -9.15 8.93 11.91
C LYS A 127 -8.99 7.46 11.57
N PHE A 128 -8.90 7.15 10.27
CA PHE A 128 -8.84 5.77 9.81
C PHE A 128 -7.43 5.39 9.39
N TYR A 129 -7.00 4.18 9.75
CA TYR A 129 -5.68 3.66 9.44
C TYR A 129 -5.84 2.36 8.68
N ILE A 130 -5.14 2.24 7.55
CA ILE A 130 -5.18 1.06 6.70
C ILE A 130 -3.76 0.59 6.43
N ASN A 131 -3.54 -0.70 6.66
CA ASN A 131 -2.45 -1.45 6.09
C ASN A 131 -3.03 -2.54 5.19
N PRO A 132 -2.77 -2.53 3.87
CA PRO A 132 -3.33 -3.54 2.99
C PRO A 132 -2.68 -4.91 3.17
N GLY A 133 -1.58 -5.00 3.91
CA GLY A 133 -0.71 -6.17 3.95
C GLY A 133 0.10 -6.34 2.65
N SER A 134 0.67 -7.52 2.47
CA SER A 134 1.37 -7.88 1.23
C SER A 134 0.41 -8.58 0.26
N ALA A 135 0.27 -8.05 -0.96
CA ALA A 135 -0.63 -8.63 -1.97
C ALA A 135 -0.15 -9.99 -2.50
N THR A 136 1.14 -10.30 -2.34
CA THR A 136 1.76 -11.58 -2.71
C THR A 136 1.93 -12.53 -1.53
N GLY A 137 1.79 -12.02 -0.30
CA GLY A 137 2.19 -12.75 0.91
C GLY A 137 3.70 -12.88 1.05
N ALA A 138 4.46 -11.88 0.57
CA ALA A 138 5.91 -11.85 0.67
C ALA A 138 6.38 -11.95 2.13
N TYR A 139 7.50 -12.63 2.37
CA TYR A 139 8.13 -12.72 3.69
C TYR A 139 8.35 -11.33 4.32
N SER A 140 8.21 -11.21 5.64
CA SER A 140 8.59 -10.04 6.46
C SER A 140 9.17 -10.53 7.78
N PRO A 141 10.16 -9.83 8.37
CA PRO A 141 10.69 -10.18 9.68
C PRO A 141 9.69 -9.90 10.83
N LEU A 142 8.64 -9.13 10.58
CA LEU A 142 7.68 -8.69 11.61
C LEU A 142 6.51 -9.65 11.81
N GLU A 143 6.16 -10.44 10.80
CA GLU A 143 5.01 -11.34 10.82
C GLU A 143 5.42 -12.74 10.35
N ARG A 144 5.05 -13.76 11.15
CA ARG A 144 5.42 -15.16 10.87
C ARG A 144 4.49 -15.80 9.85
N ASN A 145 3.20 -15.45 9.91
CA ASN A 145 2.16 -16.08 9.10
C ASN A 145 1.50 -15.04 8.20
N ILE A 146 2.17 -14.72 7.10
CA ILE A 146 1.72 -13.68 6.18
C ILE A 146 0.68 -14.27 5.24
N ILE A 147 -0.52 -13.69 5.27
CA ILE A 147 -1.63 -14.05 4.39
C ILE A 147 -1.73 -12.99 3.29
N PRO A 148 -1.66 -13.38 1.99
CA PRO A 148 -1.84 -12.44 0.90
C PRO A 148 -3.13 -11.63 1.06
N SER A 149 -3.03 -10.31 0.95
CA SER A 149 -4.15 -9.38 1.21
C SER A 149 -4.05 -8.09 0.39
N PHE A 150 -5.21 -7.47 0.14
CA PHE A 150 -5.36 -6.13 -0.42
C PHE A 150 -6.73 -5.59 0.03
N VAL A 151 -6.98 -4.28 -0.12
CA VAL A 151 -8.25 -3.62 0.22
C VAL A 151 -8.86 -2.94 -0.99
#